data_AF-A0A842TA41-F1
#
_entry.id   AF-A0A842TA41-F1
#
_cell.length_a   1.000
_cell.length_b   1.000
_cell.length_c   1.000
_cell.angle_alpha   90.00
_cell.angle_beta   90.00
_cell.angle_gamma   90.00
#
_symmetry.space_group_name_H-M   'P 1'
#
loop_
_entity.id
_entity.type
_entity.pdbx_description
1 polymer ?
#
loop_
_entity_poly.entity_id
_entity_poly.type
_entity_poly.pdbx_seq_one_letter_code
_entity_poly.pdbx_strand_id
1 'polypeptide(L)'
;MNDNIKDLIDEVEKENSSHAQMEQTIQFLKEEIKRLKFTIREQKAIIEDQAKNEVHQDSIPEDVKVLKELVQKQREEIERKEFQLEKVEDELFEYQKKFIYKNEEIEDLNECIVSLNSELEDLNIHLSNKVPKEKYQNAQKIIEELTETNLKYSTEIDALNSKILELEENDLNKELSIELDEANSRIKQLENQNENLNAQIDYLQNELDRLTSETKPRFHTETLFPDKIQSYKEKLEYLEEELESSKIKLKKMEEINKSLKQENHSLSKKLTEEAKGKKYITNKNSRKSLSYNPSDLYSQMYLIERMFNLMEDVKKEQLISSLIEDLTHSDPEIRIISIKILAHINTEPVLEALKALIDDSNWIVRYHVVNALSQFEKSEAVKEMLLRFLEDTDVDVRELAFSYLKNC
;
A
#
# COMPACT_ATOMS: atom_id res chain seq x y z
N MET A 1 -9.31 19.15 19.08
CA MET A 1 -8.55 20.37 19.45
C MET A 1 -7.46 19.87 20.39
N ASN A 2 -6.19 20.10 20.07
CA ASN A 2 -5.06 19.54 20.83
C ASN A 2 -5.18 19.94 22.30
N ASP A 3 -5.06 19.00 23.26
CA ASP A 3 -5.41 19.25 24.68
C ASP A 3 -4.68 20.48 25.26
N ASN A 4 -3.44 20.74 24.81
CA ASN A 4 -2.67 21.94 25.16
C ASN A 4 -3.33 23.28 24.78
N ILE A 5 -4.10 23.34 23.68
CA ILE A 5 -4.77 24.58 23.26
C ILE A 5 -5.97 24.87 24.18
N LYS A 6 -6.65 23.80 24.62
CA LYS A 6 -7.78 23.93 25.51
C LYS A 6 -7.34 24.43 26.90
N ASP A 7 -6.25 23.87 27.43
CA ASP A 7 -5.68 24.30 28.71
C ASP A 7 -5.26 25.78 28.68
N LEU A 8 -4.68 26.24 27.56
CA LEU A 8 -4.32 27.66 27.37
C LEU A 8 -5.54 28.57 27.28
N ILE A 9 -6.62 28.14 26.63
CA ILE A 9 -7.88 28.89 26.56
C ILE A 9 -8.48 29.02 27.97
N ASP A 10 -8.55 27.91 28.71
CA ASP A 10 -9.09 27.88 30.07
C ASP A 10 -8.27 28.78 31.02
N GLU A 11 -6.94 28.84 30.85
CA GLU A 11 -6.06 29.73 31.61
C GLU A 11 -6.34 31.22 31.29
N VAL A 12 -6.49 31.56 30.01
CA VAL A 12 -6.81 32.94 29.57
C VAL A 12 -8.19 33.37 30.04
N GLU A 13 -9.19 32.48 29.97
CA GLU A 13 -10.54 32.76 30.48
C GLU A 13 -10.55 33.00 31.99
N LYS A 14 -9.74 32.24 32.74
CA LYS A 14 -9.56 32.41 34.18
C LYS A 14 -8.85 33.73 34.52
N GLU A 15 -7.78 34.06 33.81
CA GLU A 15 -7.05 35.33 33.98
C GLU A 15 -7.99 36.53 33.69
N ASN A 16 -8.75 36.50 32.58
CA ASN A 16 -9.73 37.53 32.23
C ASN A 16 -10.86 37.68 33.26
N SER A 17 -11.36 36.55 33.78
CA SER A 17 -12.37 36.57 34.85
C SER A 17 -11.84 37.22 36.12
N SER A 18 -10.56 37.00 36.46
CA SER A 18 -9.91 37.59 37.63
C SER A 18 -9.73 39.11 37.47
N HIS A 19 -9.34 39.58 36.29
CA HIS A 19 -9.26 41.01 35.96
C HIS A 19 -10.62 41.71 36.13
N ALA A 20 -11.69 41.13 35.57
CA ALA A 20 -13.04 41.67 35.68
C ALA A 20 -13.51 41.76 37.15
N GLN A 21 -13.12 40.80 38.00
CA GLN A 21 -13.42 40.83 39.43
C GLN A 21 -12.67 41.95 40.16
N MET A 22 -11.40 42.22 39.81
CA MET A 22 -10.62 43.33 40.37
C MET A 22 -11.26 44.68 40.03
N GLU A 23 -11.68 44.90 38.78
CA GLU A 23 -12.36 46.12 38.36
C GLU A 23 -13.69 46.34 39.10
N GLN A 24 -14.48 45.28 39.26
CA GLN A 24 -15.73 45.33 40.04
C GLN A 24 -15.46 45.68 41.51
N THR A 25 -14.41 45.12 42.10
CA THR A 25 -14.01 45.37 43.49
C THR A 25 -13.58 46.83 43.67
N ILE A 26 -12.77 47.36 42.77
CA ILE A 26 -12.37 48.77 42.74
C ILE A 26 -13.59 49.68 42.68
N GLN A 27 -14.52 49.41 41.76
CA GLN A 27 -15.73 50.21 41.60
C GLN A 27 -16.61 50.18 42.85
N PHE A 28 -16.77 49.00 43.46
CA PHE A 28 -17.50 48.84 44.71
C PHE A 28 -16.86 49.65 45.85
N LEU A 29 -15.55 49.50 46.06
CA LEU A 29 -14.82 50.23 47.11
C LEU A 29 -14.92 51.76 46.92
N LYS A 30 -14.79 52.25 45.69
CA LYS A 30 -14.93 53.68 45.37
C LYS A 30 -16.32 54.23 45.72
N GLU A 31 -17.38 53.52 45.35
CA GLU A 31 -18.75 53.95 45.67
C GLU A 31 -19.04 53.86 47.18
N GLU A 32 -18.52 52.85 47.85
CA GLU A 32 -18.66 52.67 49.29
C GLU A 32 -17.94 53.77 50.09
N ILE A 33 -16.70 54.11 49.72
CA ILE A 33 -15.95 55.25 50.30
C ILE A 33 -16.70 56.56 50.07
N LYS A 34 -17.25 56.77 48.86
CA LYS A 34 -18.03 57.96 48.52
C LYS A 34 -19.30 58.08 49.36
N ARG A 35 -20.02 56.97 49.60
CA ARG A 35 -21.18 56.91 50.50
C ARG A 35 -20.82 57.22 51.95
N LEU A 36 -19.74 56.65 52.47
CA LEU A 36 -19.25 56.94 53.82
C LEU A 36 -18.84 58.42 53.96
N LYS A 37 -18.10 58.97 52.98
CA LYS A 37 -17.72 60.39 52.93
C LYS A 37 -18.94 61.31 52.87
N PHE A 38 -20.04 60.89 52.24
CA PHE A 38 -21.30 61.63 52.23
C PHE A 38 -21.98 61.58 53.61
N THR A 39 -22.11 60.39 54.19
CA THR A 39 -22.71 60.18 55.53
C THR A 39 -22.00 61.00 56.61
N ILE A 40 -20.66 61.00 56.61
CA ILE A 40 -19.86 61.82 57.53
C ILE A 40 -20.15 63.32 57.36
N ARG A 41 -20.37 63.79 56.12
CA ARG A 41 -20.69 65.20 55.86
C ARG A 41 -22.05 65.58 56.45
N GLU A 42 -23.06 64.73 56.28
CA GLU A 42 -24.38 64.95 56.89
C GLU A 42 -24.33 64.92 58.42
N GLN A 43 -23.66 63.92 59.00
CA GLN A 43 -23.51 63.81 60.45
C GLN A 43 -22.76 65.01 61.05
N LYS A 44 -21.73 65.53 60.36
CA LYS A 44 -21.05 66.76 60.77
C LYS A 44 -21.96 67.97 60.72
N ALA A 45 -22.79 68.12 59.69
CA ALA A 45 -23.74 69.23 59.60
C ALA A 45 -24.75 69.19 60.76
N ILE A 46 -25.22 68.00 61.15
CA ILE A 46 -26.09 67.80 62.33
C ILE A 46 -25.36 68.20 63.62
N ILE A 47 -24.12 67.77 63.81
CA ILE A 47 -23.30 68.15 64.98
C ILE A 47 -23.12 69.67 65.06
N GLU A 48 -22.84 70.33 63.93
CA GLU A 48 -22.65 71.79 63.85
C GLU A 48 -23.94 72.57 64.13
N ASP A 49 -25.11 72.06 63.71
CA ASP A 49 -26.41 72.66 63.98
C ASP A 49 -26.80 72.53 65.45
N GLN A 50 -26.62 71.34 66.04
CA GLN A 50 -26.85 71.10 67.47
C GLN A 50 -25.95 71.97 68.34
N ALA A 51 -24.67 72.12 67.98
CA ALA A 51 -23.73 72.99 68.69
C ALA A 51 -24.12 74.48 68.68
N LYS A 52 -24.90 74.94 67.68
CA LYS A 52 -25.40 76.33 67.61
C LYS A 52 -26.65 76.56 68.46
N ASN A 53 -27.43 75.51 68.71
CA ASN A 53 -28.70 75.58 69.44
C ASN A 53 -28.54 75.43 70.97
N GLU A 54 -27.36 75.06 71.48
CA GLU A 54 -27.08 74.77 72.88
C GLU A 54 -26.28 75.86 73.61
N VAL A 55 -26.79 77.08 73.62
CA VAL A 55 -26.08 78.26 74.17
C VAL A 55 -25.94 78.22 75.72
N HIS A 56 -26.55 77.26 76.44
CA HIS A 56 -26.69 77.31 77.91
C HIS A 56 -26.50 75.99 78.70
N GLN A 57 -25.77 74.99 78.20
CA GLN A 57 -25.39 73.81 79.02
C GLN A 57 -23.87 73.59 79.00
N ASP A 58 -23.24 73.54 80.18
CA ASP A 58 -21.79 73.30 80.37
C ASP A 58 -21.32 71.87 80.00
N SER A 59 -22.19 71.05 79.39
CA SER A 59 -21.91 69.66 79.04
C SER A 59 -22.34 69.32 77.62
N ILE A 60 -21.44 68.70 76.85
CA ILE A 60 -21.74 68.17 75.50
C ILE A 60 -22.85 67.11 75.61
N PRO A 61 -23.94 67.19 74.82
CA PRO A 61 -25.01 66.21 74.81
C PRO A 61 -24.51 64.82 74.46
N GLU A 62 -25.15 63.83 75.05
CA GLU A 62 -24.79 62.44 74.82
C GLU A 62 -24.94 62.03 73.34
N ASP A 63 -25.98 62.53 72.66
CA ASP A 63 -26.21 62.28 71.24
C ASP A 63 -25.08 62.82 70.34
N VAL A 64 -24.50 63.98 70.69
CA VAL A 64 -23.34 64.55 69.99
C VAL A 64 -22.08 63.72 70.21
N LYS A 65 -21.89 63.15 71.41
CA LYS A 65 -20.77 62.23 71.68
C LYS A 65 -20.90 60.95 70.86
N VAL A 66 -22.08 60.35 70.82
CA VAL A 66 -22.38 59.15 70.02
C VAL A 66 -22.14 59.43 68.54
N LEU A 67 -22.58 60.58 68.01
CA LEU A 67 -22.33 60.97 66.62
C LEU A 67 -20.84 61.17 66.32
N LYS A 68 -20.07 61.75 67.25
CA LYS A 68 -18.61 61.89 67.09
C LYS A 68 -17.90 60.54 67.06
N GLU A 69 -18.29 59.60 67.92
CA GLU A 69 -17.76 58.23 67.90
C GLU A 69 -18.13 57.50 66.61
N LEU A 70 -19.35 57.68 66.10
CA LEU A 70 -19.79 57.10 64.84
C LEU A 70 -18.99 57.66 63.65
N VAL A 71 -18.79 58.98 63.59
CA VAL A 71 -17.94 59.63 62.58
C VAL A 71 -16.50 59.12 62.67
N GLN A 72 -15.96 58.92 63.87
CA GLN A 72 -14.62 58.36 64.04
C GLN A 72 -14.53 56.93 63.47
N LYS A 73 -15.46 56.05 63.83
CA LYS A 73 -15.50 54.68 63.30
C LYS A 73 -15.63 54.65 61.77
N GLN A 74 -16.46 55.53 61.20
CA GLN A 74 -16.62 55.64 59.75
C GLN A 74 -15.34 56.16 59.06
N ARG A 75 -14.55 57.02 59.71
CA ARG A 75 -13.24 57.46 59.18
C ARG A 75 -12.23 56.32 59.16
N GLU A 76 -12.13 55.57 60.25
CA GLU A 76 -11.28 54.38 60.31
C GLU A 76 -11.71 53.34 59.26
N GLU A 77 -13.01 53.23 58.97
CA GLU A 77 -13.51 52.37 57.91
C GLU A 77 -13.15 52.86 56.51
N ILE A 78 -13.21 54.17 56.27
CA ILE A 78 -12.73 54.77 55.02
C ILE A 78 -11.23 54.48 54.84
N GLU A 79 -10.40 54.71 55.86
CA GLU A 79 -8.96 54.45 55.78
C GLU A 79 -8.66 52.99 55.44
N ARG A 80 -9.38 52.04 56.06
CA ARG A 80 -9.26 50.61 55.72
C ARG A 80 -9.65 50.32 54.28
N LYS A 81 -10.76 50.90 53.80
CA LYS A 81 -11.24 50.70 52.41
C LYS A 81 -10.34 51.38 51.38
N GLU A 82 -9.76 52.54 51.70
CA GLU A 82 -8.78 53.25 50.86
C GLU A 82 -7.49 52.43 50.74
N PHE A 83 -7.00 51.83 51.82
CA PHE A 83 -5.86 50.92 51.77
C PHE A 83 -6.14 49.66 50.93
N GLN A 84 -7.34 49.09 51.06
CA GLN A 84 -7.74 47.95 50.21
C GLN A 84 -7.84 48.35 48.73
N LEU A 85 -8.36 49.54 48.45
CA LEU A 85 -8.47 50.08 47.10
C LEU A 85 -7.10 50.24 46.47
N GLU A 86 -6.15 50.87 47.16
CA GLU A 86 -4.77 51.05 46.70
C GLU A 86 -4.13 49.70 46.34
N LYS A 87 -4.27 48.69 47.21
CA LYS A 87 -3.72 47.36 46.95
C LYS A 87 -4.29 46.70 45.68
N VAL A 88 -5.61 46.78 45.47
CA VAL A 88 -6.24 46.17 44.28
C VAL A 88 -5.92 46.98 43.02
N GLU A 89 -5.78 48.31 43.13
CA GLU A 89 -5.34 49.17 42.01
C GLU A 89 -3.90 48.85 41.59
N ASP A 90 -3.00 48.60 42.54
CA ASP A 90 -1.62 48.17 42.26
C ASP A 90 -1.57 46.78 41.59
N GLU A 91 -2.34 45.81 42.11
CA GLU A 91 -2.46 44.47 41.51
C GLU A 91 -3.01 44.55 40.07
N LEU A 92 -4.01 45.41 39.83
CA LEU A 92 -4.58 45.63 38.50
C LEU A 92 -3.55 46.27 37.55
N PHE A 93 -2.76 47.23 38.03
CA PHE A 93 -1.74 47.90 37.24
C PHE A 93 -0.65 46.92 36.76
N GLU A 94 -0.15 46.06 37.64
CA GLU A 94 0.82 45.03 37.26
C GLU A 94 0.25 44.02 36.26
N TYR A 95 -1.03 43.65 36.41
CA TYR A 95 -1.71 42.79 35.45
C TYR A 95 -1.81 43.46 34.06
N GLN A 96 -2.21 44.74 34.00
CA GLN A 96 -2.30 45.49 32.75
C GLN A 96 -0.94 45.62 32.06
N LYS A 97 0.13 45.84 32.82
CA LYS A 97 1.50 45.89 32.30
C LYS A 97 1.93 44.55 31.68
N LYS A 98 1.64 43.43 32.35
CA LYS A 98 1.92 42.08 31.81
C LYS A 98 1.12 41.81 30.53
N PHE A 99 -0.13 42.28 30.46
CA PHE A 99 -0.98 42.16 29.27
C PHE A 99 -0.42 42.94 28.08
N ILE A 100 0.06 44.17 28.28
CA ILE A 100 0.71 44.96 27.23
C ILE A 100 1.93 44.24 26.67
N TYR A 101 2.83 43.76 27.56
CA TYR A 101 4.04 43.05 27.13
C TYR A 101 3.72 41.78 26.31
N LYS A 102 2.75 40.98 26.76
CA LYS A 102 2.30 39.80 26.01
C LYS A 102 1.71 40.17 24.64
N ASN A 103 1.00 41.28 24.53
CA ASN A 103 0.45 41.73 23.25
C ASN A 103 1.53 42.22 22.29
N GLU A 104 2.57 42.89 22.78
CA GLU A 104 3.75 43.26 21.99
C GLU A 104 4.44 41.99 21.44
N GLU A 105 4.64 40.96 22.26
CA GLU A 105 5.19 39.66 21.80
C GLU A 105 4.30 39.01 20.73
N ILE A 106 2.97 39.09 20.87
CA ILE A 106 2.03 38.57 19.87
C ILE A 106 2.12 39.36 18.56
N GLU A 107 2.29 40.68 18.62
CA GLU A 107 2.45 41.55 17.46
C GLU A 107 3.73 41.19 16.68
N ASP A 108 4.86 41.05 17.39
CA ASP A 108 6.14 40.61 16.81
C ASP A 108 6.04 39.23 16.13
N LEU A 109 5.35 38.28 16.78
CA LEU A 109 5.10 36.95 16.22
C LEU A 109 4.22 37.01 14.97
N ASN A 110 3.19 37.87 14.95
CA ASN A 110 2.33 38.06 13.79
C ASN A 110 3.10 38.66 12.61
N GLU A 111 3.99 39.64 12.84
CA GLU A 111 4.87 40.15 11.79
C GLU A 111 5.78 39.04 11.22
N CYS A 112 6.35 38.20 12.09
CA CYS A 112 7.13 37.03 11.67
C CYS A 112 6.30 36.06 10.82
N ILE A 113 5.05 35.77 11.22
CA ILE A 113 4.13 34.91 10.45
C ILE A 113 3.84 35.50 9.07
N VAL A 114 3.60 36.81 8.99
CA VAL A 114 3.36 37.50 7.71
C VAL A 114 4.58 37.37 6.79
N SER A 115 5.79 37.58 7.32
CA SER A 115 7.03 37.39 6.56
C SER A 115 7.19 35.96 6.05
N LEU A 116 6.99 34.97 6.93
CA LEU A 116 7.08 33.55 6.56
C LEU A 116 6.03 33.15 5.52
N ASN A 117 4.81 33.69 5.63
CA ASN A 117 3.77 33.43 4.63
C ASN A 117 4.14 34.03 3.27
N SER A 118 4.74 35.22 3.23
CA SER A 118 5.27 35.80 1.99
C SER A 118 6.36 34.93 1.38
N GLU A 119 7.30 34.43 2.20
CA GLU A 119 8.36 33.52 1.72
C GLU A 119 7.79 32.19 1.21
N LEU A 120 6.76 31.65 1.87
CA LEU A 120 6.05 30.45 1.40
C LEU A 120 5.34 30.70 0.08
N GLU A 121 4.73 31.88 -0.11
CA GLU A 121 4.07 32.25 -1.36
C GLU A 121 5.09 32.38 -2.50
N ASP A 122 6.23 33.03 -2.26
CA ASP A 122 7.33 33.10 -3.21
C ASP A 122 7.86 31.71 -3.57
N LEU A 123 8.06 30.83 -2.59
CA LEU A 123 8.51 29.46 -2.79
C LEU A 123 7.48 28.66 -3.60
N ASN A 124 6.19 28.85 -3.33
CA ASN A 124 5.10 28.19 -4.03
C ASN A 124 5.00 28.65 -5.49
N ILE A 125 5.17 29.95 -5.76
CA ILE A 125 5.31 30.48 -7.12
C ILE A 125 6.53 29.84 -7.80
N HIS A 126 7.65 29.74 -7.08
CA HIS A 126 8.88 29.16 -7.63
C HIS A 126 8.74 27.66 -7.96
N LEU A 127 8.02 26.90 -7.12
CA LEU A 127 7.68 25.48 -7.33
C LEU A 127 6.70 25.31 -8.50
N SER A 128 5.66 26.14 -8.57
CA SER A 128 4.70 26.17 -9.68
C SER A 128 5.40 26.46 -11.02
N ASN A 129 6.41 27.34 -11.02
CA ASN A 129 7.17 27.69 -12.22
C ASN A 129 8.28 26.67 -12.58
N LYS A 130 8.76 25.85 -11.62
CA LYS A 130 9.75 24.79 -11.86
C LYS A 130 9.16 23.51 -12.45
N VAL A 131 7.84 23.32 -12.41
CA VAL A 131 7.15 22.21 -13.09
C VAL A 131 6.71 22.70 -14.47
N PRO A 132 7.41 22.38 -15.57
CA PRO A 132 6.98 22.81 -16.89
C PRO A 132 5.67 22.09 -17.25
N LYS A 133 4.54 22.81 -17.11
CA LYS A 133 3.21 22.39 -17.57
C LYS A 133 3.23 21.82 -18.99
N GLU A 134 4.11 22.33 -19.86
CA GLU A 134 4.31 21.83 -21.22
C GLU A 134 4.81 20.38 -21.29
N LYS A 135 5.70 19.93 -20.39
CA LYS A 135 6.17 18.53 -20.41
C LYS A 135 5.08 17.57 -19.97
N TYR A 136 4.26 17.96 -19.00
CA TYR A 136 3.11 17.18 -18.53
C TYR A 136 2.00 17.13 -19.59
N GLN A 137 1.71 18.24 -20.25
CA GLN A 137 0.71 18.30 -21.33
C GLN A 137 1.15 17.49 -22.55
N ASN A 138 2.43 17.54 -22.93
CA ASN A 138 2.96 16.70 -24.00
C ASN A 138 2.92 15.21 -23.63
N ALA A 139 3.27 14.85 -22.39
CA ALA A 139 3.16 13.48 -21.91
C ALA A 139 1.71 12.99 -21.87
N GLN A 140 0.76 13.82 -21.44
CA GLN A 140 -0.67 13.51 -21.44
C GLN A 140 -1.20 13.27 -22.86
N LYS A 141 -0.84 14.14 -23.80
CA LYS A 141 -1.22 13.97 -25.21
C LYS A 141 -0.65 12.67 -25.81
N ILE A 142 0.61 12.35 -25.50
CA ILE A 142 1.22 11.08 -25.93
C ILE A 142 0.51 9.88 -25.29
N ILE A 143 0.12 9.98 -24.02
CA ILE A 143 -0.63 8.92 -23.33
C ILE A 143 -2.01 8.73 -23.96
N GLU A 144 -2.73 9.81 -24.29
CA GLU A 144 -4.02 9.75 -24.99
C GLU A 144 -3.88 9.08 -26.36
N GLU A 145 -2.91 9.51 -27.17
CA GLU A 145 -2.64 8.92 -28.49
C GLU A 145 -2.29 7.42 -28.39
N LEU A 146 -1.46 7.04 -27.42
CA LEU A 146 -1.12 5.63 -27.17
C LEU A 146 -2.32 4.82 -26.66
N THR A 147 -3.20 5.44 -25.88
CA THR A 147 -4.41 4.78 -25.35
C THR A 147 -5.42 4.50 -26.45
N GLU A 148 -5.67 5.48 -27.34
CA GLU A 148 -6.52 5.29 -28.53
C GLU A 148 -5.96 4.21 -29.45
N THR A 149 -4.64 4.21 -29.67
CA THR A 149 -3.99 3.22 -30.52
C THR A 149 -4.08 1.82 -29.92
N ASN A 150 -3.86 1.68 -28.61
CA ASN A 150 -4.02 0.40 -27.91
C ASN A 150 -5.46 -0.13 -27.96
N LEU A 151 -6.46 0.75 -27.84
CA LEU A 151 -7.86 0.35 -27.96
C LEU A 151 -8.18 -0.17 -29.37
N LYS A 152 -7.62 0.47 -30.41
CA LYS A 152 -7.74 0.00 -31.78
C LYS A 152 -7.12 -1.38 -32.00
N TYR A 153 -5.91 -1.61 -31.46
CA TYR A 153 -5.29 -2.94 -31.54
C TYR A 153 -6.03 -4.00 -30.74
N SER A 154 -6.59 -3.64 -29.57
CA SER A 154 -7.42 -4.57 -28.79
C SER A 154 -8.64 -5.03 -29.58
N THR A 155 -9.36 -4.11 -30.22
CA THR A 155 -10.54 -4.46 -31.02
C THR A 155 -10.19 -5.29 -32.26
N GLU A 156 -9.04 -5.04 -32.89
CA GLU A 156 -8.54 -5.85 -34.01
C GLU A 156 -8.13 -7.27 -33.55
N ILE A 157 -7.52 -7.40 -32.38
CA ILE A 157 -7.22 -8.70 -31.75
C ILE A 157 -8.51 -9.46 -31.45
N ASP A 158 -9.53 -8.81 -30.89
CA ASP A 158 -10.81 -9.45 -30.58
C ASP A 158 -11.54 -9.94 -31.85
N ALA A 159 -11.49 -9.15 -32.92
CA ALA A 159 -12.03 -9.54 -34.22
C ALA A 159 -11.28 -10.75 -34.82
N LEU A 160 -9.94 -10.77 -34.71
CA LEU A 160 -9.14 -11.90 -35.16
C LEU A 160 -9.40 -13.16 -34.33
N ASN A 161 -9.49 -13.04 -33.01
CA ASN A 161 -9.81 -14.15 -32.11
C ASN A 161 -11.19 -14.74 -32.42
N SER A 162 -12.19 -13.89 -32.69
CA SER A 162 -13.52 -14.34 -33.11
C SER A 162 -13.44 -15.13 -34.42
N LYS A 163 -12.64 -14.66 -35.38
CA LYS A 163 -12.43 -15.35 -36.66
C LYS A 163 -11.64 -16.66 -36.52
N ILE A 164 -10.71 -16.75 -35.58
CA ILE A 164 -10.04 -18.01 -35.23
C ILE A 164 -11.06 -18.99 -34.69
N LEU A 165 -11.93 -18.56 -33.77
CA LEU A 165 -12.99 -19.41 -33.21
C LEU A 165 -13.92 -19.95 -34.31
N GLU A 166 -14.35 -19.11 -35.25
CA GLU A 166 -15.18 -19.54 -36.39
C GLU A 166 -14.47 -20.58 -37.28
N LEU A 167 -13.15 -20.47 -37.46
CA LEU A 167 -12.35 -21.42 -38.24
C LEU A 167 -12.12 -22.74 -37.49
N GLU A 168 -11.99 -22.70 -36.17
CA GLU A 168 -11.88 -23.88 -35.31
C GLU A 168 -13.23 -24.63 -35.20
N GLU A 169 -14.34 -23.91 -35.21
CA GLU A 169 -15.68 -24.50 -35.17
C GLU A 169 -16.15 -25.03 -36.54
N ASN A 170 -15.48 -24.65 -37.64
CA ASN A 170 -15.87 -25.01 -39.00
C ASN A 170 -15.85 -26.54 -39.20
N ASP A 171 -17.02 -27.13 -39.47
CA ASP A 171 -17.24 -28.58 -39.55
C ASP A 171 -16.33 -29.28 -40.56
N LEU A 172 -15.87 -28.57 -41.59
CA LEU A 172 -14.92 -29.09 -42.58
C LEU A 172 -13.54 -29.44 -41.98
N ASN A 173 -13.07 -28.70 -40.97
CA ASN A 173 -11.81 -29.00 -40.27
C ASN A 173 -11.96 -30.24 -39.36
N LYS A 174 -13.14 -30.43 -38.77
CA LYS A 174 -13.45 -31.65 -38.01
C LYS A 174 -13.55 -32.87 -38.93
N GLU A 175 -14.20 -32.75 -40.08
CA GLU A 175 -14.24 -33.80 -41.11
C GLU A 175 -12.84 -34.16 -41.62
N LEU A 176 -12.00 -33.16 -41.94
CA LEU A 176 -10.61 -33.43 -42.36
C LEU A 176 -9.79 -34.14 -41.27
N SER A 177 -10.00 -33.79 -40.00
CA SER A 177 -9.33 -34.45 -38.87
C SER A 177 -9.76 -35.92 -38.75
N ILE A 178 -11.05 -36.20 -38.93
CA ILE A 178 -11.59 -37.56 -38.89
C ILE A 178 -11.04 -38.39 -40.06
N GLU A 179 -11.06 -37.86 -41.28
CA GLU A 179 -10.49 -38.53 -42.46
C GLU A 179 -8.99 -38.82 -42.30
N LEU A 180 -8.23 -37.90 -41.68
CA LEU A 180 -6.82 -38.09 -41.40
C LEU A 180 -6.57 -39.21 -40.38
N ASP A 181 -7.38 -39.30 -39.33
CA ASP A 181 -7.29 -40.36 -38.33
C ASP A 181 -7.65 -41.74 -38.89
N GLU A 182 -8.65 -41.81 -39.78
CA GLU A 182 -8.99 -43.02 -40.52
C GLU A 182 -7.85 -43.45 -41.45
N ALA A 183 -7.26 -42.50 -42.19
CA ALA A 183 -6.11 -42.76 -43.06
C ALA A 183 -4.89 -43.25 -42.26
N ASN A 184 -4.59 -42.64 -41.12
CA ASN A 184 -3.50 -43.06 -40.23
C ASN A 184 -3.72 -44.46 -39.66
N SER A 185 -4.96 -44.77 -39.27
CA SER A 185 -5.33 -46.12 -38.83
C SER A 185 -5.15 -47.14 -39.95
N ARG A 186 -5.45 -46.77 -41.19
CA ARG A 186 -5.26 -47.62 -42.37
C ARG A 186 -3.78 -47.86 -42.68
N ILE A 187 -2.95 -46.81 -42.59
CA ILE A 187 -1.48 -46.92 -42.74
C ILE A 187 -0.92 -47.93 -41.73
N LYS A 188 -1.29 -47.79 -40.46
CA LYS A 188 -0.82 -48.70 -39.40
C LYS A 188 -1.20 -50.17 -39.63
N GLN A 189 -2.40 -50.42 -40.17
CA GLN A 189 -2.80 -51.78 -40.57
C GLN A 189 -1.91 -52.34 -41.69
N LEU A 190 -1.59 -51.52 -42.69
CA LEU A 190 -0.74 -51.93 -43.81
C LEU A 190 0.70 -52.16 -43.38
N GLU A 191 1.23 -51.36 -42.45
CA GLU A 191 2.56 -51.57 -41.86
C GLU A 191 2.67 -52.93 -41.15
N ASN A 192 1.69 -53.28 -40.31
CA ASN A 192 1.63 -54.60 -39.67
C ASN A 192 1.55 -55.75 -40.69
N GLN A 193 0.80 -55.56 -41.78
CA GLN A 193 0.73 -56.56 -42.85
C GLN A 193 2.08 -56.74 -43.56
N ASN A 194 2.78 -55.64 -43.83
CA ASN A 194 4.12 -55.67 -44.42
C ASN A 194 5.14 -56.36 -43.51
N GLU A 195 5.11 -56.11 -42.20
CA GLU A 195 5.97 -56.83 -41.25
C GLU A 195 5.74 -58.35 -41.29
N ASN A 196 4.48 -58.79 -41.34
CA ASN A 196 4.13 -60.21 -41.46
C ASN A 196 4.62 -60.82 -42.79
N LEU A 197 4.43 -60.12 -43.90
CA LEU A 197 4.90 -60.56 -45.21
C LEU A 197 6.43 -60.66 -45.24
N ASN A 198 7.14 -59.68 -44.67
CA ASN A 198 8.60 -59.73 -44.57
C ASN A 198 9.08 -60.93 -43.75
N ALA A 199 8.42 -61.24 -42.63
CA ALA A 199 8.73 -62.43 -41.85
C ALA A 199 8.51 -63.74 -42.64
N GLN A 200 7.48 -63.80 -43.49
CA GLN A 200 7.26 -64.95 -44.38
C GLN A 200 8.34 -65.05 -45.47
N ILE A 201 8.76 -63.93 -46.05
CA ILE A 201 9.85 -63.88 -47.02
C ILE A 201 11.15 -64.38 -46.38
N ASP A 202 11.49 -63.90 -45.19
CA ASP A 202 12.68 -64.35 -44.45
C ASP A 202 12.64 -65.87 -44.18
N TYR A 203 11.48 -66.39 -43.80
CA TYR A 203 11.29 -67.84 -43.62
C TYR A 203 11.56 -68.61 -44.92
N LEU A 204 10.94 -68.18 -46.02
CA LEU A 204 11.08 -68.83 -47.33
C LEU A 204 12.52 -68.73 -47.87
N GLN A 205 13.21 -67.62 -47.66
CA GLN A 205 14.62 -67.45 -48.03
C GLN A 205 15.51 -68.43 -47.27
N ASN A 206 15.30 -68.57 -45.95
CA ASN A 206 16.03 -69.55 -45.15
C ASN A 206 15.76 -71.01 -45.59
N GLU A 207 14.53 -71.32 -45.99
CA GLU A 207 14.17 -72.64 -46.51
C GLU A 207 14.80 -72.89 -47.90
N LEU A 208 14.87 -71.87 -48.75
CA LEU A 208 15.55 -71.93 -50.05
C LEU A 208 17.07 -72.13 -49.89
N ASP A 209 17.70 -71.45 -48.93
CA ASP A 209 19.12 -71.59 -48.62
C ASP A 209 19.45 -73.00 -48.09
N ARG A 210 18.55 -73.61 -47.31
CA ARG A 210 18.65 -75.03 -46.92
C ARG A 210 18.56 -75.96 -48.14
N LEU A 211 17.59 -75.76 -49.02
CA LEU A 211 17.39 -76.61 -50.19
C LEU A 211 18.49 -76.43 -51.26
N THR A 212 19.15 -75.27 -51.32
CA THR A 212 20.25 -74.99 -52.25
C THR A 212 21.62 -75.41 -51.72
N SER A 213 21.80 -75.50 -50.40
CA SER A 213 22.97 -76.13 -49.78
C SER A 213 22.91 -77.67 -49.83
N GLU A 214 21.71 -78.24 -49.93
CA GLU A 214 21.50 -79.66 -50.23
C GLU A 214 21.24 -79.88 -51.74
N THR A 215 22.31 -79.94 -52.55
CA THR A 215 22.53 -80.95 -53.63
C THR A 215 23.26 -80.47 -54.89
N LYS A 216 24.18 -81.32 -55.39
CA LYS A 216 24.21 -81.84 -56.79
C LYS A 216 25.14 -83.07 -56.89
N PRO A 217 24.97 -84.01 -57.85
CA PRO A 217 23.81 -84.28 -58.73
C PRO A 217 23.45 -85.79 -58.94
N ARG A 218 22.23 -86.10 -59.41
CA ARG A 218 21.96 -87.16 -60.44
C ARG A 218 20.56 -87.02 -61.06
N PHE A 219 20.51 -87.22 -62.38
CA PHE A 219 19.35 -87.23 -63.32
C PHE A 219 18.26 -88.26 -62.93
N HIS A 220 16.98 -88.26 -63.37
CA HIS A 220 16.34 -87.96 -64.67
C HIS A 220 14.86 -87.53 -64.53
N THR A 221 14.39 -86.79 -65.55
CA THR A 221 13.04 -86.74 -66.17
C THR A 221 11.78 -86.81 -65.31
N GLU A 222 10.93 -85.79 -65.39
CA GLU A 222 9.64 -85.89 -66.09
C GLU A 222 8.84 -84.58 -65.99
N THR A 223 8.36 -84.18 -67.16
CA THR A 223 7.36 -83.14 -67.45
C THR A 223 6.13 -83.21 -66.54
N LEU A 224 5.72 -82.11 -65.90
CA LEU A 224 4.31 -81.82 -65.57
C LEU A 224 4.11 -80.35 -65.15
N PHE A 225 3.22 -79.67 -65.88
CA PHE A 225 2.59 -78.35 -65.68
C PHE A 225 3.34 -77.06 -66.11
N PRO A 226 3.51 -76.82 -67.43
CA PRO A 226 3.83 -75.49 -67.95
C PRO A 226 2.81 -74.42 -67.49
N ASP A 227 1.52 -74.78 -67.43
CA ASP A 227 0.43 -73.81 -67.22
C ASP A 227 0.39 -73.21 -65.80
N LYS A 228 0.72 -74.00 -64.76
CA LYS A 228 0.77 -73.47 -63.39
C LYS A 228 2.02 -72.62 -63.16
N ILE A 229 3.16 -73.03 -63.71
CA ILE A 229 4.40 -72.24 -63.64
C ILE A 229 4.22 -70.92 -64.39
N GLN A 230 3.56 -70.96 -65.55
CA GLN A 230 3.21 -69.77 -66.31
C GLN A 230 2.23 -68.88 -65.55
N SER A 231 1.18 -69.46 -64.94
CA SER A 231 0.23 -68.71 -64.10
C SER A 231 0.88 -68.09 -62.86
N TYR A 232 1.84 -68.77 -62.23
CA TYR A 232 2.58 -68.21 -61.10
C TYR A 232 3.53 -67.10 -61.56
N LYS A 233 4.15 -67.22 -62.74
CA LYS A 233 4.97 -66.14 -63.32
C LYS A 233 4.14 -64.91 -63.62
N GLU A 234 2.97 -65.06 -64.23
CA GLU A 234 2.05 -63.94 -64.53
C GLU A 234 1.54 -63.27 -63.24
N LYS A 235 1.26 -64.05 -62.19
CA LYS A 235 0.93 -63.49 -60.86
C LYS A 235 2.10 -62.76 -60.22
N LEU A 236 3.32 -63.27 -60.38
CA LEU A 236 4.53 -62.63 -59.87
C LEU A 236 4.78 -61.30 -60.57
N GLU A 237 4.64 -61.28 -61.90
CA GLU A 237 4.78 -60.07 -62.72
C GLU A 237 3.75 -59.01 -62.35
N TYR A 238 2.48 -59.39 -62.14
CA TYR A 238 1.44 -58.48 -61.65
C TYR A 238 1.75 -57.92 -60.25
N LEU A 239 2.19 -58.77 -59.32
CA LEU A 239 2.56 -58.35 -57.96
C LEU A 239 3.80 -57.45 -57.95
N GLU A 240 4.76 -57.70 -58.85
CA GLU A 240 5.93 -56.85 -59.05
C GLU A 240 5.53 -55.46 -59.59
N GLU A 241 4.60 -55.40 -60.55
CA GLU A 241 4.04 -54.13 -61.04
C GLU A 241 3.27 -53.36 -59.96
N GLU A 242 2.46 -54.07 -59.15
CA GLU A 242 1.70 -53.45 -58.05
C GLU A 242 2.61 -52.96 -56.92
N LEU A 243 3.68 -53.71 -56.62
CA LEU A 243 4.72 -53.31 -55.68
C LEU A 243 5.46 -52.07 -56.17
N GLU A 244 5.79 -52.00 -57.45
CA GLU A 244 6.49 -50.85 -58.03
C GLU A 244 5.60 -49.60 -58.05
N SER A 245 4.31 -49.76 -58.40
CA SER A 245 3.30 -48.71 -58.28
C SER A 245 3.16 -48.19 -56.84
N SER A 246 3.20 -49.09 -55.86
CA SER A 246 3.11 -48.75 -54.44
C SER A 246 4.38 -48.03 -53.94
N LYS A 247 5.57 -48.45 -54.37
CA LYS A 247 6.83 -47.74 -54.08
C LYS A 247 6.84 -46.33 -54.65
N ILE A 248 6.31 -46.12 -55.86
CA ILE A 248 6.19 -44.79 -56.47
C ILE A 248 5.26 -43.90 -55.64
N LYS A 249 4.14 -44.43 -55.16
CA LYS A 249 3.21 -43.68 -54.28
C LYS A 249 3.86 -43.33 -52.93
N LEU A 250 4.57 -44.28 -52.31
CA LEU A 250 5.30 -44.05 -51.07
C LEU A 250 6.33 -42.93 -51.22
N LYS A 251 7.12 -42.97 -52.31
CA LYS A 251 8.14 -41.95 -52.60
C LYS A 251 7.53 -40.56 -52.76
N LYS A 252 6.38 -40.43 -53.44
CA LYS A 252 5.63 -39.17 -53.52
C LYS A 252 5.15 -38.69 -52.16
N MET A 253 4.66 -39.60 -51.33
CA MET A 253 4.19 -39.29 -49.98
C MET A 253 5.34 -38.84 -49.07
N GLU A 254 6.52 -39.46 -49.18
CA GLU A 254 7.76 -39.04 -48.48
C GLU A 254 8.21 -37.64 -48.90
N GLU A 255 8.14 -37.32 -50.20
CA GLU A 255 8.45 -35.98 -50.73
C GLU A 255 7.48 -34.92 -50.18
N ILE A 256 6.17 -35.21 -50.15
CA ILE A 256 5.15 -34.33 -49.55
C ILE A 256 5.43 -34.13 -48.06
N ASN A 257 5.71 -35.22 -47.32
CA ASN A 257 6.01 -35.15 -45.90
C ASN A 257 7.27 -34.32 -45.61
N LYS A 258 8.29 -34.42 -46.47
CA LYS A 258 9.49 -33.60 -46.39
C LYS A 258 9.18 -32.11 -46.63
N SER A 259 8.32 -31.80 -47.60
CA SER A 259 7.87 -30.43 -47.86
C SER A 259 7.10 -29.85 -46.66
N LEU A 260 6.14 -30.60 -46.11
CA LEU A 260 5.36 -30.17 -44.94
C LEU A 260 6.23 -29.97 -43.70
N LYS A 261 7.23 -30.83 -43.47
CA LYS A 261 8.21 -30.64 -42.39
C LYS A 261 9.03 -29.36 -42.54
N GLN A 262 9.43 -29.01 -43.77
CA GLN A 262 10.15 -27.78 -44.04
C GLN A 262 9.27 -26.54 -43.83
N GLU A 263 8.01 -26.61 -44.25
CA GLU A 263 7.04 -25.53 -44.05
C GLU A 263 6.72 -25.31 -42.57
N ASN A 264 6.48 -26.39 -41.81
CA ASN A 264 6.30 -26.34 -40.36
C ASN A 264 7.54 -25.76 -39.65
N HIS A 265 8.75 -26.12 -40.11
CA HIS A 265 9.98 -25.56 -39.55
C HIS A 265 10.09 -24.05 -39.84
N SER A 266 9.72 -23.62 -41.05
CA SER A 266 9.68 -22.21 -41.44
C SER A 266 8.66 -21.40 -40.61
N LEU A 267 7.44 -21.93 -40.46
CA LEU A 267 6.39 -21.32 -39.64
C LEU A 267 6.78 -21.24 -38.16
N SER A 268 7.34 -22.33 -37.61
CA SER A 268 7.85 -22.36 -36.24
C SER A 268 8.95 -21.32 -36.03
N LYS A 269 9.84 -21.15 -37.02
CA LYS A 269 10.90 -20.14 -36.96
C LYS A 269 10.31 -18.72 -36.95
N LYS A 270 9.35 -18.42 -37.83
CA LYS A 270 8.64 -17.14 -37.85
C LYS A 270 7.93 -16.84 -36.52
N LEU A 271 7.22 -17.82 -35.96
CA LEU A 271 6.60 -17.74 -34.63
C LEU A 271 7.62 -17.45 -33.52
N THR A 272 8.79 -18.11 -33.55
CA THR A 272 9.85 -17.83 -32.57
C THR A 272 10.53 -16.49 -32.75
N GLU A 273 10.60 -15.96 -33.98
CA GLU A 273 11.15 -14.63 -34.27
C GLU A 273 10.17 -13.52 -33.84
N GLU A 274 8.86 -13.70 -34.08
CA GLU A 274 7.81 -12.82 -33.52
C GLU A 274 7.78 -12.85 -31.99
N ALA A 275 7.94 -14.02 -31.38
CA ALA A 275 8.01 -14.16 -29.92
C ALA A 275 9.26 -13.48 -29.33
N LYS A 276 10.41 -13.52 -30.02
CA LYS A 276 11.65 -12.83 -29.62
C LYS A 276 11.59 -11.31 -29.79
N GLY A 277 10.70 -10.80 -30.66
CA GLY A 277 10.43 -9.37 -30.82
C GLY A 277 9.75 -8.73 -29.59
N LYS A 278 9.11 -9.53 -28.72
CA LYS A 278 8.56 -9.10 -27.44
C LYS A 278 9.57 -9.40 -26.31
N LYS A 279 10.36 -8.38 -25.98
CA LYS A 279 11.47 -8.44 -25.00
C LYS A 279 10.94 -8.72 -23.57
N TYR A 280 10.85 -9.98 -23.17
CA TYR A 280 10.91 -10.35 -21.74
C TYR A 280 12.39 -10.52 -21.36
N ILE A 281 12.91 -9.57 -20.58
CA ILE A 281 14.19 -9.73 -19.90
C ILE A 281 13.89 -10.45 -18.59
N THR A 282 13.99 -11.78 -18.59
CA THR A 282 14.23 -12.55 -17.37
C THR A 282 15.66 -13.04 -17.40
N ASN A 283 16.55 -12.40 -16.64
CA ASN A 283 17.88 -12.95 -16.39
C ASN A 283 17.90 -13.55 -14.97
N LYS A 284 17.85 -14.88 -14.91
CA LYS A 284 18.07 -15.65 -13.69
C LYS A 284 19.58 -15.70 -13.41
N ASN A 285 19.92 -15.37 -12.17
CA ASN A 285 21.12 -15.75 -11.44
C ASN A 285 22.43 -14.98 -11.71
N SER A 286 22.60 -13.91 -10.94
CA SER A 286 23.84 -13.73 -10.18
C SER A 286 23.49 -13.49 -8.70
N ARG A 287 23.60 -14.55 -7.89
CA ARG A 287 23.80 -14.39 -6.45
C ARG A 287 25.16 -13.71 -6.26
N LYS A 288 25.15 -12.39 -6.21
CA LYS A 288 26.17 -11.60 -5.54
C LYS A 288 25.41 -10.72 -4.57
N SER A 289 25.76 -10.86 -3.29
CA SER A 289 25.32 -10.05 -2.16
C SER A 289 24.88 -8.67 -2.62
N LEU A 290 23.57 -8.40 -2.59
CA LEU A 290 23.11 -7.02 -2.67
C LEU A 290 23.65 -6.35 -1.41
N SER A 291 24.71 -5.57 -1.60
CA SER A 291 25.03 -4.45 -0.74
C SER A 291 23.75 -3.62 -0.63
N TYR A 292 23.06 -3.74 0.50
CA TYR A 292 21.80 -3.07 0.80
C TYR A 292 21.93 -1.57 0.60
N ASN A 293 21.18 -1.02 -0.37
CA ASN A 293 21.15 0.42 -0.62
C ASN A 293 19.81 0.97 -0.09
N PRO A 294 19.81 1.79 0.98
CA PRO A 294 18.58 2.28 1.61
C PRO A 294 17.62 3.01 0.65
N SER A 295 18.13 3.56 -0.46
CA SER A 295 17.35 4.25 -1.49
C SER A 295 16.40 3.33 -2.29
N ASP A 296 16.69 2.03 -2.36
CA ASP A 296 15.86 1.07 -3.09
C ASP A 296 14.64 0.62 -2.26
N LEU A 297 14.75 0.58 -0.93
CA LEU A 297 13.65 0.15 -0.07
C LEU A 297 12.50 1.15 -0.07
N TYR A 298 12.77 2.45 0.00
CA TYR A 298 11.72 3.49 -0.07
C TYR A 298 11.01 3.48 -1.43
N SER A 299 11.76 3.28 -2.52
CA SER A 299 11.21 3.19 -3.87
C SER A 299 10.35 1.93 -4.04
N GLN A 300 10.79 0.80 -3.49
CA GLN A 300 10.04 -0.46 -3.53
C GLN A 300 8.80 -0.41 -2.64
N MET A 301 8.90 0.17 -1.44
CA MET A 301 7.76 0.32 -0.54
C MET A 301 6.70 1.25 -1.11
N TYR A 302 7.10 2.38 -1.70
CA TYR A 302 6.18 3.29 -2.39
C TYR A 302 5.46 2.61 -3.57
N LEU A 303 6.16 1.74 -4.31
CA LEU A 303 5.54 0.94 -5.37
C LEU A 303 4.54 -0.08 -4.81
N ILE A 304 4.87 -0.76 -3.70
CA ILE A 304 3.98 -1.71 -3.02
C ILE A 304 2.71 -0.99 -2.52
N GLU A 305 2.86 0.16 -1.87
CA GLU A 305 1.75 0.98 -1.39
C GLU A 305 0.85 1.44 -2.56
N ARG A 306 1.44 1.93 -3.65
CA ARG A 306 0.69 2.33 -4.84
C ARG A 306 -0.03 1.15 -5.49
N MET A 307 0.63 0.00 -5.59
CA MET A 307 0.01 -1.22 -6.13
C MET A 307 -1.15 -1.67 -5.24
N PHE A 308 -0.95 -1.71 -3.92
CA PHE A 308 -2.00 -2.05 -2.95
C PHE A 308 -3.22 -1.14 -3.09
N ASN A 309 -3.01 0.17 -3.20
CA ASN A 309 -4.10 1.14 -3.34
C ASN A 309 -4.88 1.02 -4.67
N LEU A 310 -4.23 0.54 -5.73
CA LEU A 310 -4.85 0.30 -7.04
C LEU A 310 -5.57 -1.06 -7.16
N MET A 311 -5.43 -1.95 -6.17
CA MET A 311 -6.11 -3.25 -6.16
C MET A 311 -7.60 -3.11 -5.83
N GLU A 312 -8.40 -3.99 -6.41
CA GLU A 312 -9.79 -4.23 -5.99
C GLU A 312 -9.81 -4.79 -4.56
N ASP A 313 -10.86 -4.49 -3.79
CA ASP A 313 -10.90 -4.82 -2.36
C ASP A 313 -10.79 -6.32 -2.08
N VAL A 314 -11.38 -7.17 -2.94
CA VAL A 314 -11.24 -8.64 -2.87
C VAL A 314 -9.77 -9.08 -2.95
N LYS A 315 -8.97 -8.41 -3.79
CA LYS A 315 -7.54 -8.72 -3.95
C LYS A 315 -6.71 -8.19 -2.77
N LYS A 316 -7.11 -7.06 -2.18
CA LYS A 316 -6.47 -6.54 -0.95
C LYS A 316 -6.66 -7.50 0.22
N GLU A 317 -7.88 -8.00 0.42
CA GLU A 317 -8.18 -8.97 1.49
C GLU A 317 -7.39 -10.28 1.32
N GLN A 318 -7.29 -10.79 0.09
CA GLN A 318 -6.48 -11.97 -0.22
C GLN A 318 -4.99 -11.74 0.06
N LEU A 319 -4.47 -10.57 -0.33
CA LEU A 319 -3.07 -10.21 -0.10
C LEU A 319 -2.76 -10.09 1.40
N ILE A 320 -3.62 -9.40 2.17
CA ILE A 320 -3.47 -9.30 3.64
C ILE A 320 -3.47 -10.69 4.26
N SER A 321 -4.41 -11.56 3.86
CA SER A 321 -4.51 -12.92 4.39
C SER A 321 -3.25 -13.74 4.11
N SER A 322 -2.72 -13.67 2.89
CA SER A 322 -1.47 -14.34 2.50
C SER A 322 -0.27 -13.82 3.30
N LEU A 323 -0.17 -12.50 3.51
CA LEU A 323 0.93 -11.91 4.28
C LEU A 323 0.85 -12.26 5.76
N ILE A 324 -0.35 -12.41 6.32
CA ILE A 324 -0.56 -12.90 7.69
C ILE A 324 -0.12 -14.36 7.80
N GLU A 325 -0.40 -15.21 6.80
CA GLU A 325 0.09 -16.60 6.77
C GLU A 325 1.63 -16.65 6.78
N ASP A 326 2.27 -15.78 6.00
CA ASP A 326 3.74 -15.67 5.93
C ASP A 326 4.41 -15.26 7.25
N LEU A 327 3.67 -14.69 8.22
CA LEU A 327 4.20 -14.43 9.56
C LEU A 327 4.55 -15.71 10.32
N THR A 328 4.08 -16.88 9.88
CA THR A 328 4.42 -18.18 10.47
C THR A 328 5.50 -18.93 9.69
N HIS A 329 6.06 -18.30 8.64
CA HIS A 329 7.06 -18.94 7.78
C HIS A 329 8.35 -19.29 8.54
N SER A 330 8.97 -20.42 8.20
CA SER A 330 10.19 -20.91 8.87
C SER A 330 11.40 -19.98 8.71
N ASP A 331 11.54 -19.39 7.52
CA ASP A 331 12.56 -18.38 7.21
C ASP A 331 12.22 -17.01 7.86
N PRO A 332 13.09 -16.48 8.75
CA PRO A 332 12.87 -15.17 9.37
C PRO A 332 12.88 -14.00 8.39
N GLU A 333 13.58 -14.09 7.25
CA GLU A 333 13.57 -13.00 6.25
C GLU A 333 12.19 -12.80 5.64
N ILE A 334 11.46 -13.90 5.41
CA ILE A 334 10.08 -13.84 4.91
C ILE A 334 9.18 -13.19 5.96
N ARG A 335 9.30 -13.58 7.24
CA ARG A 335 8.55 -12.94 8.34
C ARG A 335 8.83 -11.44 8.41
N ILE A 336 10.09 -11.02 8.29
CA ILE A 336 10.50 -9.61 8.33
C ILE A 336 9.90 -8.81 7.17
N ILE A 337 9.93 -9.36 5.95
CA ILE A 337 9.35 -8.71 4.77
C ILE A 337 7.84 -8.55 4.95
N SER A 338 7.15 -9.60 5.43
CA SER A 338 5.71 -9.55 5.69
C SER A 338 5.35 -8.51 6.74
N ILE A 339 6.08 -8.43 7.85
CA ILE A 339 5.90 -7.38 8.87
C ILE A 339 6.03 -5.98 8.25
N LYS A 340 7.07 -5.75 7.43
CA LYS A 340 7.30 -4.44 6.80
C LYS A 340 6.16 -4.02 5.88
N ILE A 341 5.62 -4.95 5.09
CA ILE A 341 4.49 -4.67 4.19
C ILE A 341 3.21 -4.42 5.00
N LEU A 342 2.91 -5.32 5.94
CA LEU A 342 1.72 -5.25 6.78
C LEU A 342 1.65 -3.96 7.64
N ALA A 343 2.79 -3.47 8.12
CA ALA A 343 2.87 -2.23 8.89
C ALA A 343 2.34 -0.99 8.13
N HIS A 344 2.42 -0.99 6.79
CA HIS A 344 1.91 0.11 5.96
C HIS A 344 0.39 0.01 5.71
N ILE A 345 -0.21 -1.15 5.96
CA ILE A 345 -1.66 -1.36 5.80
C ILE A 345 -2.42 -0.87 7.04
N ASN A 346 -1.80 -0.97 8.24
CA ASN A 346 -2.29 -0.39 9.50
C ASN A 346 -3.80 -0.62 9.76
N THR A 347 -4.19 -1.89 9.89
CA THR A 347 -5.58 -2.28 10.25
C THR A 347 -5.60 -3.15 11.50
N GLU A 348 -6.73 -3.18 12.20
CA GLU A 348 -6.90 -3.97 13.43
C GLU A 348 -6.55 -5.46 13.26
N PRO A 349 -6.95 -6.16 12.17
CA PRO A 349 -6.55 -7.56 11.96
C PRO A 349 -5.04 -7.75 11.85
N VAL A 350 -4.32 -6.74 11.36
CA VAL A 350 -2.86 -6.77 11.27
C VAL A 350 -2.24 -6.58 12.65
N LEU A 351 -2.76 -5.65 13.46
CA LEU A 351 -2.29 -5.46 14.83
C LEU A 351 -2.43 -6.76 15.65
N GLU A 352 -3.57 -7.44 15.54
CA GLU A 352 -3.80 -8.75 16.16
C GLU A 352 -2.83 -9.81 15.65
N ALA A 353 -2.55 -9.87 14.35
CA ALA A 353 -1.59 -10.81 13.78
C ALA A 353 -0.16 -10.58 14.30
N LEU A 354 0.26 -9.32 14.47
CA LEU A 354 1.58 -8.97 14.99
C LEU A 354 1.78 -9.36 16.46
N LYS A 355 0.70 -9.44 17.26
CA LYS A 355 0.77 -9.91 18.66
C LYS A 355 1.33 -11.32 18.79
N ALA A 356 1.13 -12.17 17.79
CA ALA A 356 1.64 -13.55 17.80
C ALA A 356 3.17 -13.64 17.73
N LEU A 357 3.87 -12.54 17.38
CA LEU A 357 5.32 -12.49 17.19
C LEU A 357 6.09 -11.87 18.35
N ILE A 358 5.41 -11.54 19.46
CA ILE A 358 6.06 -10.97 20.65
C ILE A 358 7.16 -11.90 21.17
N ASP A 359 6.95 -13.22 21.11
CA ASP A 359 7.90 -14.24 21.58
C ASP A 359 8.67 -14.93 20.43
N ASP A 360 8.79 -14.29 19.25
CA ASP A 360 9.53 -14.89 18.12
C ASP A 360 10.98 -15.21 18.52
N SER A 361 11.43 -16.41 18.17
CA SER A 361 12.79 -16.88 18.47
C SER A 361 13.92 -15.99 17.93
N ASN A 362 13.66 -15.25 16.84
CA ASN A 362 14.63 -14.37 16.21
C ASN A 362 14.42 -12.92 16.68
N TRP A 363 15.42 -12.35 17.36
CA TRP A 363 15.37 -10.99 17.89
C TRP A 363 15.19 -9.91 16.80
N ILE A 364 15.66 -10.15 15.57
CA ILE A 364 15.49 -9.22 14.43
C ILE A 364 14.01 -9.14 14.03
N VAL A 365 13.28 -10.26 14.12
CA VAL A 365 11.83 -10.29 13.87
C VAL A 365 11.13 -9.47 14.95
N ARG A 366 11.45 -9.69 16.23
CA ARG A 366 10.88 -8.92 17.35
C ARG A 366 11.16 -7.42 17.23
N TYR A 367 12.39 -7.04 16.87
CA TYR A 367 12.77 -5.65 16.58
C TYR A 367 11.86 -5.05 15.49
N HIS A 368 11.62 -5.78 14.40
CA HIS A 368 10.74 -5.31 13.34
C HIS A 368 9.26 -5.22 13.73
N VAL A 369 8.78 -6.07 14.65
CA VAL A 369 7.45 -5.92 15.26
C VAL A 369 7.36 -4.60 16.02
N VAL A 370 8.33 -4.29 16.88
CA VAL A 370 8.39 -3.02 17.62
C VAL A 370 8.43 -1.82 16.66
N ASN A 371 9.23 -1.91 15.59
CA ASN A 371 9.28 -0.86 14.56
C ASN A 371 7.94 -0.71 13.82
N ALA A 372 7.25 -1.80 13.52
CA ALA A 372 5.93 -1.77 12.87
C ALA A 372 4.88 -1.09 13.74
N LEU A 373 4.88 -1.32 15.06
CA LEU A 373 3.95 -0.69 16.00
C LEU A 373 3.97 0.85 15.96
N SER A 374 5.10 1.47 15.57
CA SER A 374 5.20 2.93 15.40
C SER A 374 4.27 3.50 14.32
N GLN A 375 3.80 2.67 13.39
CA GLN A 375 2.92 3.05 12.29
C GLN A 375 1.43 2.93 12.66
N PHE A 376 1.11 2.25 13.77
CA PHE A 376 -0.27 2.07 14.23
C PHE A 376 -0.75 3.28 15.04
N GLU A 377 -2.07 3.45 15.12
CA GLU A 377 -2.66 4.43 16.03
C GLU A 377 -2.24 4.11 17.48
N LYS A 378 -1.93 5.15 18.26
CA LYS A 378 -1.46 5.05 19.66
C LYS A 378 -2.61 4.63 20.59
N SER A 379 -3.01 3.38 20.48
CA SER A 379 -4.05 2.75 21.28
C SER A 379 -3.46 2.09 22.54
N GLU A 380 -4.32 1.80 23.51
CA GLU A 380 -3.90 1.04 24.70
C GLU A 380 -3.35 -0.34 24.31
N ALA A 381 -3.88 -0.96 23.25
CA ALA A 381 -3.37 -2.24 22.74
C ALA A 381 -1.91 -2.13 22.24
N VAL A 382 -1.56 -1.07 21.51
CA VAL A 382 -0.18 -0.82 21.07
C VAL A 382 0.73 -0.58 22.28
N LYS A 383 0.26 0.20 23.25
CA LYS A 383 1.01 0.49 24.48
C LYS A 383 1.27 -0.76 25.31
N GLU A 384 0.28 -1.63 25.49
CA GLU A 384 0.42 -2.91 26.19
C GLU A 384 1.48 -3.81 25.53
N MET A 385 1.49 -3.87 24.20
CA MET A 385 2.51 -4.62 23.45
C MET A 385 3.91 -4.03 23.65
N LEU A 386 4.06 -2.70 23.57
CA LEU A 386 5.34 -2.04 23.77
C LEU A 386 5.87 -2.25 25.20
N LEU A 387 5.00 -2.27 26.22
CA LEU A 387 5.37 -2.59 27.60
C LEU A 387 5.96 -3.99 27.74
N ARG A 388 5.45 -4.99 26.98
CA ARG A 388 6.02 -6.34 26.97
C ARG A 388 7.45 -6.37 26.42
N PHE A 389 7.74 -5.59 25.39
CA PHE A 389 9.09 -5.54 24.79
C PHE A 389 10.14 -4.85 25.68
N LEU A 390 9.74 -4.14 26.75
CA LEU A 390 10.70 -3.63 27.74
C LEU A 390 11.38 -4.75 28.55
N GLU A 391 10.79 -5.93 28.60
CA GLU A 391 11.33 -7.12 29.27
C GLU A 391 12.06 -8.07 28.31
N ASP A 392 12.24 -7.68 27.04
CA ASP A 392 12.89 -8.52 26.03
C ASP A 392 14.33 -8.90 26.42
N THR A 393 14.78 -10.09 26.04
CA THR A 393 16.16 -10.54 26.26
C THR A 393 17.21 -9.70 25.52
N ASP A 394 16.86 -9.19 24.35
CA ASP A 394 17.77 -8.45 23.47
C ASP A 394 17.77 -6.95 23.83
N VAL A 395 18.96 -6.34 23.84
CA VAL A 395 19.13 -4.94 24.26
C VAL A 395 18.50 -3.98 23.25
N ASP A 396 18.67 -4.23 21.95
CA ASP A 396 18.23 -3.32 20.89
C ASP A 396 16.69 -3.27 20.82
N VAL A 397 16.05 -4.41 21.07
CA VAL A 397 14.58 -4.50 21.16
C VAL A 397 14.04 -3.68 22.34
N ARG A 398 14.66 -3.79 23.53
CA ARG A 398 14.26 -3.02 24.72
C ARG A 398 14.41 -1.51 24.50
N GLU A 399 15.54 -1.08 23.95
CA GLU A 399 15.81 0.34 23.69
C GLU A 399 14.83 0.94 22.68
N LEU A 400 14.51 0.20 21.61
CA LEU A 400 13.54 0.64 20.62
C LEU A 400 12.14 0.78 21.24
N ALA A 401 11.69 -0.21 22.00
CA ALA A 401 10.38 -0.18 22.66
C ALA A 401 10.26 1.00 23.64
N PHE A 402 11.30 1.26 24.44
CA PHE A 402 11.37 2.41 25.33
C PHE A 402 11.27 3.74 24.56
N SER A 403 11.96 3.85 23.42
CA SER A 403 11.94 5.06 22.61
C SER A 403 10.55 5.39 22.06
N TYR A 404 9.76 4.38 21.68
CA TYR A 404 8.40 4.59 21.21
C TYR A 404 7.39 4.82 22.33
N LEU A 405 7.55 4.19 23.49
CA LEU A 405 6.71 4.47 24.66
C LEU A 405 6.85 5.90 25.15
N LYS A 406 8.04 6.53 25.04
CA LYS A 406 8.21 7.95 25.35
C LYS A 406 7.35 8.86 24.47
N ASN A 407 7.04 8.39 23.26
CA ASN A 407 6.29 9.13 22.25
C ASN A 407 4.82 8.70 22.18
N CYS A 408 4.39 7.65 22.89
CA CYS A 408 2.99 7.20 23.00
C CYS A 408 2.34 7.85 24.21
#